data_AF-A0A317HKL4-F1
#
_entry.id   AF-A0A317HKL4-F1
#
_cell.length_a   1.000
_cell.length_b   1.000
_cell.length_c   1.000
_cell.angle_alpha   90.00
_cell.angle_beta   90.00
_cell.angle_gamma   90.00
#
_symmetry.space_group_name_H-M   'P 1'
#
loop_
_entity.id
_entity.type
_entity.pdbx_description
1 polymer ?
#
loop_
_entity_poly.entity_id
_entity_poly.type
_entity_poly.pdbx_seq_one_letter_code
_entity_poly.pdbx_strand_id
1 'polypeptide(L)'
;VDLVEPHGNDAQLAALPPEWTRHRTILQRAPMELFDRLQDGDVLFYDGSHCAKTASDVTWLFFRILPSLRGGVLVHFHDIFLPDDYPEEWLLERGQTWNEQYLLQAFLMHNTAYRIVIANRYLFSQDAPKLENLYKGVQPAFGCSLWMQKVSRTGQPTDAQKR
;
A
#
# COMPACT_ATOMS: atom_id res chain seq x y z
N VAL A 1 6.55 15.13 -0.83
CA VAL A 1 5.49 14.16 -0.48
C VAL A 1 4.16 14.78 -0.84
N ASP A 2 3.32 14.05 -1.56
CA ASP A 2 1.93 14.40 -1.81
C ASP A 2 1.05 13.54 -0.88
N LEU A 3 0.15 14.17 -0.13
CA LEU A 3 -0.84 13.50 0.70
C LEU A 3 -2.22 13.66 0.06
N VAL A 4 -2.90 12.55 -0.22
CA VAL A 4 -4.30 12.53 -0.68
C VAL A 4 -5.17 12.06 0.48
N GLU A 5 -5.93 12.98 1.08
CA GLU A 5 -6.72 12.70 2.28
C GLU A 5 -7.99 13.58 2.30
N PRO A 6 -9.18 13.04 1.98
CA PRO A 6 -10.43 13.80 1.91
C PRO A 6 -10.97 14.25 3.27
N HIS A 7 -10.67 13.53 4.34
CA HIS A 7 -11.31 13.64 5.66
C HIS A 7 -10.31 13.76 6.81
N GLY A 8 -9.07 14.19 6.50
CA GLY A 8 -8.00 14.29 7.48
C GLY A 8 -8.33 15.24 8.62
N ASN A 9 -8.08 14.79 9.84
CA ASN A 9 -8.22 15.60 11.05
C ASN A 9 -7.23 16.77 10.99
N ASP A 10 -7.72 18.01 11.15
CA ASP A 10 -6.88 19.21 11.06
C ASP A 10 -5.71 19.20 12.06
N ALA A 11 -5.86 18.62 13.25
CA ALA A 11 -4.78 18.49 14.22
C ALA A 11 -3.70 17.50 13.74
N GLN A 12 -4.10 16.38 13.13
CA GLN A 12 -3.15 15.43 12.54
C GLN A 12 -2.45 16.04 11.34
N LEU A 13 -3.20 16.70 10.45
CA LEU A 13 -2.63 17.39 9.30
C LEU A 13 -1.69 18.52 9.73
N ALA A 14 -1.97 19.24 10.82
CA ALA A 14 -1.08 20.27 11.36
C ALA A 14 0.25 19.71 11.89
N ALA A 15 0.27 18.46 12.35
CA ALA A 15 1.49 17.78 12.79
C ALA A 15 2.37 17.30 11.62
N LEU A 16 1.83 17.22 10.40
CA LEU A 16 2.60 16.85 9.22
C LEU A 16 3.47 18.01 8.74
N PRO A 17 4.64 17.70 8.12
CA PRO A 17 5.54 18.73 7.64
C PRO A 17 4.83 19.74 6.70
N PRO A 18 5.05 21.05 6.88
CA PRO A 18 4.34 22.08 6.14
C PRO A 18 4.65 22.08 4.63
N GLU A 19 5.79 21.52 4.23
CA GLU A 19 6.21 21.40 2.83
C GLU A 19 5.49 20.28 2.06
N TRP A 20 4.69 19.45 2.73
CA TRP A 20 3.91 18.42 2.06
C TRP A 20 2.75 19.04 1.29
N THR A 21 2.61 18.65 0.02
CA THR A 21 1.46 19.08 -0.79
C THR A 21 0.25 18.24 -0.38
N ARG A 22 -0.84 18.90 0.02
CA ARG A 22 -2.04 18.24 0.55
C ARG A 22 -3.20 18.36 -0.44
N HIS A 23 -3.70 17.23 -0.89
CA HIS A 23 -4.84 17.11 -1.78
C HIS A 23 -6.04 16.63 -0.95
N ARG A 24 -6.91 17.56 -0.53
CA ARG A 24 -8.16 17.23 0.18
C ARG A 24 -9.22 16.72 -0.80
N THR A 25 -9.01 15.52 -1.32
CA THR A 25 -9.88 14.85 -2.28
C THR A 25 -9.88 13.34 -2.03
N ILE A 26 -10.93 12.66 -2.47
CA ILE A 26 -10.96 11.20 -2.46
C ILE A 26 -9.98 10.67 -3.51
N LEU A 27 -9.38 9.50 -3.26
CA LEU A 27 -8.38 8.90 -4.14
C LEU A 27 -8.84 8.79 -5.61
N GLN A 28 -10.11 8.46 -5.82
CA GLN A 28 -10.72 8.27 -7.14
C GLN A 28 -10.86 9.56 -7.95
N ARG A 29 -10.71 10.73 -7.31
CA ARG A 29 -10.74 12.06 -7.94
C ARG A 29 -9.37 12.73 -7.93
N ALA A 30 -8.36 12.11 -7.33
CA ALA A 30 -7.00 12.61 -7.40
C ALA A 30 -6.49 12.53 -8.85
N PRO A 31 -5.76 13.55 -9.35
CA PRO A 31 -5.16 13.51 -10.68
C PRO A 31 -4.23 12.29 -10.81
N MET A 32 -4.36 11.53 -11.91
CA MET A 32 -3.50 10.34 -12.13
C MET A 32 -2.03 10.72 -12.29
N GLU A 33 -1.77 11.96 -12.71
CA GLU A 33 -0.44 12.55 -12.83
C GLU A 33 0.33 12.54 -11.51
N LEU A 34 -0.36 12.49 -10.36
CA LEU A 34 0.31 12.33 -9.06
C LEU A 34 1.08 11.00 -9.00
N PHE A 35 0.46 9.91 -9.48
CA PHE A 35 1.04 8.57 -9.48
C PHE A 35 2.00 8.37 -10.65
N ASP A 36 1.70 8.97 -11.81
CA ASP A 36 2.58 8.96 -12.99
C ASP A 36 3.88 9.74 -12.77
N ARG A 37 4.07 10.44 -11.66
CA ARG A 37 5.34 11.09 -11.31
C ARG A 37 6.27 10.17 -10.52
N LEU A 38 5.76 9.11 -9.89
CA LEU A 38 6.57 8.18 -9.10
C LEU A 38 7.58 7.46 -10.01
N GLN A 39 8.83 7.42 -9.55
CA GLN A 39 9.98 6.82 -10.22
C GLN A 39 10.57 5.68 -9.39
N ASP A 40 11.62 5.05 -9.93
CA ASP A 40 12.42 4.08 -9.18
C ASP A 40 12.93 4.70 -7.87
N GLY A 41 12.73 3.98 -6.76
CA GLY A 41 13.06 4.42 -5.41
C GLY A 41 11.99 5.26 -4.71
N ASP A 42 10.96 5.74 -5.41
CA ASP A 42 9.85 6.45 -4.77
C ASP A 42 8.87 5.48 -4.07
N VAL A 43 8.10 6.01 -3.12
CA VAL A 43 7.17 5.24 -2.29
C VAL A 43 5.73 5.70 -2.52
N LEU A 44 4.85 4.73 -2.81
CA LEU A 44 3.41 4.85 -2.65
C LEU A 44 3.02 4.21 -1.31
N PHE A 45 2.58 5.02 -0.35
CA PHE A 45 2.04 4.55 0.92
C PHE A 45 0.51 4.55 0.85
N TYR A 46 -0.11 3.41 1.12
CA TYR A 46 -1.55 3.25 1.06
C TYR A 46 -2.11 2.72 2.38
N ASP A 47 -2.94 3.56 3.01
CA ASP A 47 -3.75 3.28 4.19
C ASP A 47 -5.16 3.80 3.93
N GLY A 48 -5.87 3.05 3.09
CA GLY A 48 -7.21 3.43 2.62
C GLY A 48 -8.31 2.87 3.50
N SER A 49 -9.45 2.57 2.88
CA SER A 49 -10.63 2.06 3.59
C SER A 49 -10.58 0.57 3.97
N HIS A 50 -9.60 -0.18 3.45
CA HIS A 50 -9.44 -1.64 3.60
C HIS A 50 -10.62 -2.48 3.07
N CYS A 51 -11.59 -1.85 2.41
CA CYS A 51 -12.83 -2.44 1.92
C CYS A 51 -12.93 -2.37 0.38
N ALA A 52 -12.71 -3.49 -0.29
CA ALA A 52 -13.08 -3.70 -1.70
C ALA A 52 -14.61 -3.80 -1.85
N LYS A 53 -15.18 -2.82 -2.55
CA LYS A 53 -16.61 -2.74 -2.94
C LYS A 53 -16.74 -1.89 -4.20
N THR A 54 -17.94 -1.79 -4.76
CA THR A 54 -18.21 -0.96 -5.94
C THR A 54 -17.64 0.45 -5.78
N ALA A 55 -16.75 0.84 -6.69
CA ALA A 55 -16.11 2.16 -6.73
C ALA A 55 -15.30 2.54 -5.47
N SER A 56 -14.84 1.56 -4.67
CA SER A 56 -13.97 1.85 -3.52
C SER A 56 -12.56 2.26 -3.95
N ASP A 57 -11.88 2.96 -3.06
CA ASP A 57 -10.48 3.34 -3.17
C ASP A 57 -9.57 2.11 -3.34
N VAL A 58 -9.89 1.00 -2.66
CA VAL A 58 -9.21 -0.29 -2.86
C VAL A 58 -9.31 -0.73 -4.32
N THR A 59 -10.53 -0.83 -4.88
CA THR A 59 -10.67 -1.25 -6.28
C THR A 59 -10.01 -0.28 -7.25
N TRP A 60 -10.02 1.02 -6.94
CA TRP A 60 -9.35 2.04 -7.74
C TRP A 60 -7.82 1.90 -7.72
N LEU A 61 -7.24 1.69 -6.55
CA LEU A 61 -5.82 1.43 -6.38
C LEU A 61 -5.39 0.24 -7.23
N PHE A 62 -6.05 -0.90 -7.07
CA PHE A 62 -5.67 -2.14 -7.75
C PHE A 62 -5.86 -2.08 -9.26
N PHE A 63 -6.93 -1.45 -9.76
CA PHE A 63 -7.25 -1.48 -11.20
C PHE A 63 -6.71 -0.28 -11.99
N ARG A 64 -6.36 0.83 -11.32
CA ARG A 64 -5.93 2.07 -12.00
C ARG A 64 -4.54 2.49 -11.58
N ILE A 65 -4.27 2.56 -10.28
CA ILE A 65 -3.01 3.10 -9.78
C ILE A 65 -1.87 2.09 -9.96
N LEU A 66 -1.97 0.89 -9.36
CA LEU A 66 -0.88 -0.09 -9.44
C LEU A 66 -0.44 -0.36 -10.91
N PRO A 67 -1.34 -0.61 -11.87
CA PRO A 67 -0.94 -0.85 -13.26
C PRO A 67 -0.16 0.32 -13.89
N SER A 68 -0.45 1.57 -13.50
CA SER A 68 0.20 2.78 -14.03
C SER A 68 1.61 3.05 -13.50
N LEU A 69 1.94 2.55 -12.30
CA LEU A 69 3.21 2.87 -11.64
C LEU A 69 4.43 2.53 -12.51
N ARG A 70 5.52 3.29 -12.37
CA ARG A 70 6.80 2.93 -13.02
C ARG A 70 7.47 1.77 -12.30
N GLY A 71 8.33 1.05 -13.03
CA GLY A 71 9.21 0.05 -12.43
C GLY A 71 10.09 0.68 -11.36
N GLY A 72 10.33 -0.05 -10.27
CA GLY A 72 11.14 0.41 -9.14
C GLY A 72 10.36 1.08 -8.01
N VAL A 73 9.12 1.53 -8.25
CA VAL A 73 8.27 2.13 -7.21
C VAL A 73 7.98 1.10 -6.11
N LEU A 74 8.21 1.49 -4.87
CA LEU A 74 7.85 0.75 -3.66
C LEU A 74 6.39 1.06 -3.28
N VAL A 75 5.64 0.03 -2.91
CA VAL A 75 4.26 0.14 -2.48
C VAL A 75 4.14 -0.45 -1.09
N HIS A 76 3.64 0.35 -0.15
CA HIS A 76 3.30 -0.07 1.20
C HIS A 76 1.78 -0.19 1.32
N PHE A 77 1.32 -1.35 1.77
CA PHE A 77 -0.05 -1.57 2.22
C PHE A 77 -0.05 -1.63 3.73
N HIS A 78 -0.81 -0.72 4.34
CA HIS A 78 -1.05 -0.70 5.77
C HIS A 78 -2.06 -1.80 6.15
N ASP A 79 -2.06 -2.23 7.41
CA ASP A 79 -2.98 -3.22 7.96
C ASP A 79 -3.09 -4.56 7.22
N ILE A 80 -1.95 -5.12 6.78
CA ILE A 80 -1.88 -6.44 6.14
C ILE A 80 -1.25 -7.48 7.07
N PHE A 81 -1.94 -8.61 7.23
CA PHE A 81 -1.54 -9.73 8.10
C PHE A 81 -1.00 -10.95 7.36
N LEU A 82 -0.88 -10.89 6.03
CA LEU A 82 -0.40 -12.04 5.24
C LEU A 82 0.93 -12.62 5.80
N PRO A 83 1.02 -13.95 5.92
CA PRO A 83 0.09 -14.96 5.41
C PRO A 83 -1.09 -15.31 6.34
N ASP A 84 -1.19 -14.68 7.51
CA ASP A 84 -2.28 -14.93 8.46
C ASP A 84 -3.57 -14.21 8.01
N ASP A 85 -4.70 -14.67 8.55
CA ASP A 85 -5.97 -13.95 8.47
C ASP A 85 -5.97 -12.68 9.36
N TYR A 86 -6.96 -11.81 9.14
CA TYR A 86 -7.21 -10.69 10.06
C TYR A 86 -7.47 -11.20 11.49
N PRO A 87 -6.99 -10.51 12.53
CA PRO A 87 -7.19 -10.93 13.92
C PRO A 87 -8.67 -11.11 14.28
N GLU A 88 -8.96 -12.14 15.08
CA GLU A 88 -10.32 -12.44 15.54
C GLU A 88 -10.97 -11.24 16.24
N GLU A 89 -10.21 -10.51 17.07
CA GLU A 89 -10.67 -9.29 17.75
C GLU A 89 -11.20 -8.24 16.75
N TRP A 90 -10.54 -8.09 15.59
CA TRP A 90 -10.93 -7.11 14.58
C TRP A 90 -12.24 -7.52 13.89
N LEU A 91 -12.41 -8.81 13.63
CA LEU A 91 -13.60 -9.35 13.00
C LEU A 91 -14.80 -9.38 13.96
N LEU A 92 -14.63 -9.96 15.15
CA LEU A 92 -15.72 -10.28 16.07
C LEU A 92 -16.07 -9.13 17.02
N GLU A 93 -15.07 -8.41 17.54
CA GLU A 93 -15.30 -7.37 18.54
C GLU A 93 -15.47 -5.99 17.87
N ARG A 94 -14.61 -5.67 16.90
CA ARG A 94 -14.65 -4.38 16.18
C ARG A 94 -15.62 -4.38 15.00
N GLY A 95 -16.07 -5.55 14.54
CA GLY A 95 -16.96 -5.69 13.39
C GLY A 95 -16.34 -5.22 12.07
N GLN A 96 -15.02 -5.23 11.96
CA GLN A 96 -14.33 -4.83 10.73
C GLN A 96 -14.55 -5.89 9.65
N THR A 97 -14.99 -5.45 8.48
CA THR A 97 -15.23 -6.30 7.30
C THR A 97 -14.19 -6.05 6.22
N TRP A 98 -12.95 -5.81 6.65
CA TRP A 98 -11.83 -5.56 5.77
C TRP A 98 -11.54 -6.80 4.92
N ASN A 99 -11.28 -6.58 3.64
CA ASN A 99 -11.08 -7.65 2.66
C ASN A 99 -9.96 -7.34 1.66
N GLU A 100 -9.28 -6.20 1.84
CA GLU A 100 -8.18 -5.76 1.00
C GLU A 100 -7.05 -6.77 0.92
N GLN A 101 -6.66 -7.38 2.05
CA GLN A 101 -5.55 -8.34 2.05
C GLN A 101 -5.81 -9.56 1.15
N TYR A 102 -7.07 -9.99 1.01
CA TYR A 102 -7.44 -11.11 0.16
C TYR A 102 -7.35 -10.74 -1.33
N LEU A 103 -7.73 -9.50 -1.66
CA LEU A 103 -7.51 -8.96 -3.01
C LEU A 103 -6.02 -8.80 -3.30
N LEU A 104 -5.23 -8.33 -2.32
CA LEU A 104 -3.79 -8.24 -2.42
C LEU A 104 -3.14 -9.61 -2.63
N GLN A 105 -3.55 -10.62 -1.87
CA GLN A 105 -3.09 -11.99 -2.03
C GLN A 105 -3.40 -12.51 -3.43
N ALA A 106 -4.64 -12.37 -3.90
CA ALA A 106 -5.03 -12.76 -5.25
C ALA A 106 -4.25 -11.98 -6.33
N PHE A 107 -4.00 -10.69 -6.12
CA PHE A 107 -3.20 -9.85 -7.02
C PHE A 107 -1.74 -10.29 -7.09
N LEU A 108 -1.16 -10.77 -5.98
CA LEU A 108 0.21 -11.26 -5.92
C LEU A 108 0.33 -12.67 -6.51
N MET A 109 -0.72 -13.48 -6.43
CA MET A 109 -0.74 -14.82 -7.02
C MET A 109 -0.50 -14.74 -8.53
N HIS A 110 0.56 -15.41 -8.99
CA HIS A 110 0.95 -15.48 -10.40
C HIS A 110 1.26 -14.13 -11.07
N ASN A 111 1.47 -13.06 -10.29
CA ASN A 111 1.79 -11.75 -10.82
C ASN A 111 3.29 -11.46 -10.70
N THR A 112 4.01 -11.60 -11.81
CA THR A 112 5.46 -11.36 -11.87
C THR A 112 5.82 -9.89 -12.07
N ALA A 113 4.83 -8.99 -12.21
CA ALA A 113 5.09 -7.56 -12.33
C ALA A 113 5.46 -6.91 -10.98
N TYR A 114 5.23 -7.61 -9.87
CA TYR A 114 5.56 -7.16 -8.52
C TYR A 114 6.35 -8.24 -7.79
N ARG A 115 7.26 -7.78 -6.93
CA ARG A 115 7.97 -8.65 -5.98
C ARG A 115 7.69 -8.21 -4.56
N ILE A 116 7.46 -9.16 -3.66
CA ILE A 116 7.36 -8.88 -2.22
C ILE A 116 8.75 -8.49 -1.73
N VAL A 117 8.83 -7.39 -1.00
CA VAL A 117 10.06 -6.89 -0.38
C VAL A 117 10.10 -7.29 1.09
N ILE A 118 9.04 -6.97 1.83
CA ILE A 118 8.89 -7.29 3.27
C ILE A 118 7.42 -7.59 3.55
N ALA A 119 7.14 -8.66 4.29
CA ALA A 119 5.83 -8.91 4.91
C ALA A 119 6.03 -8.93 6.44
N ASN A 120 5.64 -7.85 7.12
CA ASN A 120 6.01 -7.67 8.53
C ASN A 120 5.35 -8.71 9.44
N ARG A 121 4.10 -9.08 9.16
CA ARG A 121 3.42 -10.11 9.94
C ARG A 121 4.06 -11.49 9.79
N TYR A 122 4.44 -11.85 8.56
CA TYR A 122 5.24 -13.06 8.31
C TYR A 122 6.55 -13.04 9.10
N LEU A 123 7.33 -11.96 9.05
CA LEU A 123 8.57 -11.87 9.80
C LEU A 123 8.36 -12.02 11.30
N PHE A 124 7.27 -11.44 11.84
CA PHE A 124 6.92 -11.56 13.25
C PHE A 124 6.58 -12.99 13.64
N SER A 125 5.87 -13.72 12.79
CA SER A 125 5.57 -15.14 13.05
C SER A 125 6.81 -16.04 12.97
N GLN A 126 7.88 -15.61 12.30
CA GLN A 126 9.15 -16.35 12.24
C GLN A 126 10.07 -16.07 13.44
N ASP A 127 10.18 -14.83 13.90
CA ASP A 127 11.08 -14.45 14.99
C ASP A 127 10.58 -13.20 15.73
N ALA A 128 9.52 -13.38 16.52
CA ALA A 128 8.92 -12.32 17.31
C ALA A 128 9.92 -11.60 18.23
N PRO A 129 10.78 -12.29 19.03
CA PRO A 129 11.72 -11.61 19.91
C PRO A 129 12.70 -10.69 19.18
N LYS A 130 13.18 -11.09 18.00
CA LYS A 130 14.07 -10.24 17.19
C LYS A 130 13.36 -8.99 16.69
N LEU A 131 12.12 -9.11 16.24
CA LEU A 131 11.32 -7.97 15.78
C LEU A 131 10.90 -7.06 16.93
N GLU A 132 10.55 -7.62 18.08
CA GLU A 132 10.31 -6.87 19.32
C GLU A 132 11.53 -6.05 19.72
N ASN A 133 12.71 -6.64 19.67
CA ASN A 133 13.94 -5.91 19.96
C ASN A 133 14.26 -4.85 18.90
N LEU A 134 14.03 -5.15 17.60
CA LEU A 134 14.25 -4.21 16.50
C LEU A 134 13.35 -2.97 16.60
N TYR A 135 12.07 -3.18 16.91
CA TYR A 135 11.08 -2.11 16.98
C TYR A 135 10.92 -1.51 18.38
N LYS A 136 11.75 -1.93 19.34
CA LYS A 136 11.69 -1.47 20.73
C LYS A 136 11.79 0.05 20.82
N GLY A 137 10.74 0.66 21.35
CA GLY A 137 10.67 2.12 21.52
C GLY A 137 10.38 2.90 20.23
N VAL A 138 10.11 2.21 19.12
CA VAL A 138 9.75 2.81 17.83
C VAL A 138 8.28 2.56 17.51
N GLN A 139 7.85 1.30 17.52
CA GLN A 139 6.48 0.90 17.20
C GLN A 139 6.15 -0.50 17.76
N PRO A 140 4.87 -0.89 17.84
CA PRO A 140 4.50 -2.27 18.14
C PRO A 140 5.08 -3.26 17.11
N ALA A 141 5.60 -4.38 17.59
CA ALA A 141 6.33 -5.33 16.75
C ALA A 141 5.44 -6.37 16.02
N PHE A 142 4.15 -6.45 16.36
CA PHE A 142 3.24 -7.51 15.88
C PHE A 142 3.07 -7.56 14.37
N GLY A 143 3.48 -6.49 13.65
CA GLY A 143 3.58 -6.41 12.21
C GLY A 143 2.21 -6.26 11.53
N CYS A 144 1.98 -5.10 10.92
CA CYS A 144 0.70 -4.77 10.28
C CYS A 144 0.92 -4.10 8.93
N SER A 145 1.72 -4.71 8.05
CA SER A 145 1.97 -4.17 6.70
C SER A 145 2.69 -5.14 5.77
N LEU A 146 2.51 -4.89 4.48
CA LEU A 146 3.23 -5.54 3.40
C LEU A 146 3.85 -4.50 2.45
N TRP A 147 5.11 -4.72 2.12
CA TRP A 147 5.85 -3.94 1.14
C TRP A 147 6.08 -4.78 -0.11
N MET A 148 5.75 -4.23 -1.27
CA MET A 148 6.09 -4.80 -2.57
C MET A 148 6.74 -3.75 -3.46
N GLN A 149 7.45 -4.18 -4.50
CA GLN A 149 8.05 -3.29 -5.48
C GLN A 149 7.61 -3.70 -6.87
N LYS A 150 7.27 -2.73 -7.72
CA LYS A 150 7.04 -2.98 -9.14
C LYS A 150 8.36 -3.34 -9.81
N VAL A 151 8.40 -4.46 -10.53
CA VAL A 151 9.61 -4.93 -11.21
C VAL A 151 9.89 -4.02 -12.41
N SER A 152 11.10 -3.48 -12.49
CA SER A 152 11.57 -2.75 -13.66
C SER A 152 11.63 -3.69 -14.86
N ARG A 153 10.87 -3.38 -15.91
CA ARG A 153 11.00 -4.10 -17.18
C ARG A 153 12.36 -3.74 -17.78
N THR A 154 13.33 -4.64 -17.68
CA THR A 154 14.55 -4.56 -18.49
C THR A 154 14.18 -4.85 -19.94
N GLY A 155 14.07 -3.79 -20.76
CA GLY A 155 13.93 -3.88 -22.20
C GLY A 155 12.56 -4.35 -22.70
N GLN A 156 11.68 -3.41 -23.06
CA GLN A 156 10.80 -3.60 -24.20
C GLN A 156 11.05 -2.47 -25.21
N PRO A 157 10.97 -2.73 -26.52
CA PRO A 157 11.21 -1.71 -27.54
C PRO A 157 10.17 -0.61 -27.38
N THR A 158 10.61 0.63 -27.49
CA THR A 158 9.73 1.79 -27.70
C THR A 158 8.72 1.48 -28.80
N ASP A 159 7.46 1.87 -28.61
CA ASP A 159 6.28 1.70 -29.48
C ASP A 159 6.39 2.29 -30.91
N ALA A 160 7.59 2.39 -31.49
CA ALA A 160 7.82 2.82 -32.86
C ALA A 160 7.48 1.75 -33.93
N GLN A 161 6.90 0.60 -33.55
CA GLN A 161 6.55 -0.47 -34.48
C GLN A 161 5.18 -1.09 -34.19
N LYS A 162 4.12 -0.30 -34.30
CA LYS A 162 2.81 -0.79 -34.75
C LYS A 162 2.22 0.22 -35.73
N ARG A 163 2.47 -0.03 -37.02
CA ARG A 163 1.60 0.44 -38.10
C ARG A 163 0.40 -0.48 -38.20
#